data_AF-A0A6A4GJ61-F1
#
_entry.id   AF-A0A6A4GJ61-F1
#
_cell.length_a   1.000
_cell.length_b   1.000
_cell.length_c   1.000
_cell.angle_alpha   90.00
_cell.angle_beta   90.00
_cell.angle_gamma   90.00
#
_symmetry.space_group_name_H-M   'P 1'
#
loop_
_entity.id
_entity.type
_entity.pdbx_description
1 polymer ?
#
loop_
_entity_poly.entity_id
_entity_poly.type
_entity_poly.pdbx_seq_one_letter_code
_entity_poly.pdbx_strand_id
1 'polypeptide(L)'
;METNLDDASSNASAVPAGVSATPTNVSVASDSSTAFGAGSATAADPGSPPDTVPGSGDASVHEPPPRKKKRSEMGEEERRLMRKAAEERSEKLAVDINKLLDEQEELFTKYADLNDISMERIKKLANPLPSMKPQKKSSDYNILVYFKGKEVNAGQGTGSRTALKDLHAKVKEDEDLQEIFQDPEAMKALRQKYDEEKAERRLQPSGLANANFLYESTDANSFGMVVRGLFQSTVVSAFYGHGPADAFFCRYFHMGVQDVLNLYESYVVTEEKVGTRKLYQSEMASEIVHMVTQGLQEITGVANLSMSYVSFAKNIVVPYEVNITGWPDDVPRSYPQRLAADHTKRLYNAWNSGEAHWYCMTPAGGGDLSDQCREEWGA
;
A
#
# COMPACT_ATOMS: atom_id res chain seq x y z
N MET A 1 -15.20 -65.14 -18.58
CA MET A 1 -15.50 -64.81 -17.17
C MET A 1 -16.13 -63.44 -17.18
N GLU A 2 -17.45 -63.46 -17.35
CA GLU A 2 -18.33 -62.30 -17.29
C GLU A 2 -18.66 -62.04 -15.82
N THR A 3 -18.67 -60.77 -15.42
CA THR A 3 -19.38 -60.32 -14.22
C THR A 3 -20.15 -59.06 -14.57
N ASN A 4 -21.43 -59.27 -14.89
CA ASN A 4 -22.49 -58.28 -14.67
C ASN A 4 -22.72 -58.13 -13.17
N LEU A 5 -23.00 -56.90 -12.72
CA LEU A 5 -23.82 -56.68 -11.52
C LEU A 5 -24.51 -55.33 -11.62
N ASP A 6 -25.80 -55.42 -11.34
CA ASP A 6 -26.91 -54.53 -11.55
C ASP A 6 -27.05 -53.41 -10.49
N ASP A 7 -27.58 -52.28 -10.97
CA ASP A 7 -28.77 -51.54 -10.50
C ASP A 7 -29.01 -51.20 -9.01
N ALA A 8 -29.28 -49.90 -8.76
CA ALA A 8 -30.25 -49.30 -7.80
C ALA A 8 -29.91 -47.80 -7.60
N SER A 9 -30.56 -46.87 -8.30
CA SER A 9 -31.85 -46.22 -8.00
C SER A 9 -31.90 -45.38 -6.70
N SER A 10 -32.03 -44.07 -6.93
CA SER A 10 -32.95 -43.12 -6.26
C SER A 10 -32.81 -42.82 -4.76
N ASN A 11 -32.42 -41.58 -4.44
CA ASN A 11 -33.34 -40.70 -3.69
C ASN A 11 -33.01 -39.22 -3.88
N ALA A 12 -34.04 -38.50 -4.32
CA ALA A 12 -34.10 -37.04 -4.41
C ALA A 12 -34.22 -36.44 -3.00
N SER A 13 -33.51 -35.34 -2.75
CA SER A 13 -33.77 -34.48 -1.59
C SER A 13 -34.05 -33.06 -2.05
N ALA A 14 -35.13 -32.53 -1.49
CA ALA A 14 -35.85 -31.36 -1.90
C ALA A 14 -35.08 -30.04 -1.71
N VAL A 15 -35.33 -29.14 -2.66
CA VAL A 15 -35.11 -27.69 -2.57
C VAL A 15 -36.25 -27.07 -1.77
N PRO A 16 -36.01 -26.17 -0.80
CA PRO A 16 -37.01 -25.19 -0.41
C PRO A 16 -36.76 -23.89 -1.16
N ALA A 17 -37.78 -23.49 -1.92
CA ALA A 17 -37.91 -22.18 -2.51
C ALA A 17 -38.37 -21.15 -1.47
N GLY A 18 -37.94 -19.90 -1.67
CA GLY A 18 -38.82 -18.75 -1.51
C GLY A 18 -38.62 -17.91 -0.25
N VAL A 19 -37.81 -16.86 -0.36
CA VAL A 19 -38.17 -15.56 0.25
C VAL A 19 -37.88 -14.46 -0.77
N SER A 20 -38.96 -13.90 -1.30
CA SER A 20 -38.99 -12.72 -2.16
C SER A 20 -38.89 -11.48 -1.26
N ALA A 21 -37.89 -10.64 -1.47
CA ALA A 21 -37.78 -9.33 -0.84
C ALA A 21 -37.96 -8.26 -1.92
N THR A 22 -39.15 -7.66 -1.93
CA THR A 22 -39.49 -6.43 -2.64
C THR A 22 -38.68 -5.25 -2.08
N PRO A 23 -38.06 -4.39 -2.91
CA PRO A 23 -37.52 -3.13 -2.45
C PRO A 23 -38.64 -2.08 -2.38
N THR A 24 -38.94 -1.63 -1.16
CA THR A 24 -39.83 -0.48 -0.93
C THR A 24 -39.10 0.80 -1.30
N ASN A 25 -39.64 1.44 -2.33
CA ASN A 25 -39.29 2.75 -2.84
C ASN A 25 -39.72 3.82 -1.82
N VAL A 26 -38.78 4.61 -1.28
CA VAL A 26 -39.10 5.82 -0.51
C VAL A 26 -38.46 7.00 -1.21
N SER A 27 -39.30 7.73 -1.95
CA SER A 27 -39.01 9.06 -2.46
C SER A 27 -38.97 10.05 -1.30
N VAL A 28 -37.86 10.77 -1.14
CA VAL A 28 -37.83 12.05 -0.44
C VAL A 28 -37.20 13.07 -1.38
N ALA A 29 -38.06 13.83 -2.03
CA ALA A 29 -37.70 15.10 -2.62
C ALA A 29 -37.54 16.13 -1.50
N SER A 30 -36.46 16.90 -1.53
CA SER A 30 -36.43 18.24 -0.95
C SER A 30 -35.29 19.02 -1.61
N ASP A 31 -35.69 19.77 -2.63
CA ASP A 31 -35.05 21.02 -3.04
C ASP A 31 -34.89 21.93 -1.81
N SER A 32 -33.71 22.53 -1.65
CA SER A 32 -33.66 23.87 -1.08
C SER A 32 -32.41 24.59 -1.55
N SER A 33 -32.57 25.25 -2.69
CA SER A 33 -31.77 26.36 -3.16
C SER A 33 -31.91 27.54 -2.19
N THR A 34 -30.81 28.04 -1.64
CA THR A 34 -30.76 29.41 -1.12
C THR A 34 -29.44 30.05 -1.53
N ALA A 35 -29.52 30.79 -2.63
CA ALA A 35 -28.65 31.91 -2.91
C ALA A 35 -28.95 33.01 -1.89
N PHE A 36 -27.91 33.60 -1.29
CA PHE A 36 -28.03 34.91 -0.66
C PHE A 36 -27.00 35.85 -1.27
N GLY A 37 -27.56 36.86 -1.94
CA GLY A 37 -26.85 37.88 -2.66
C GLY A 37 -26.33 39.00 -1.76
N ALA A 38 -25.53 39.82 -2.43
CA ALA A 38 -24.97 41.08 -1.97
C ALA A 38 -26.03 42.08 -1.51
N GLY A 39 -25.69 42.85 -0.47
CA GLY A 39 -26.39 44.06 -0.05
C GLY A 39 -25.39 45.03 0.57
N SER A 40 -25.30 46.22 -0.03
CA SER A 40 -24.33 47.28 0.23
C SER A 40 -24.94 48.41 1.09
N ALA A 41 -24.09 49.02 1.91
CA ALA A 41 -24.02 50.41 2.38
C ALA A 41 -25.22 51.13 3.05
N THR A 42 -24.94 51.69 4.24
CA THR A 42 -25.07 53.11 4.71
C THR A 42 -24.97 53.08 6.25
N ALA A 43 -24.18 53.85 7.02
CA ALA A 43 -23.62 55.21 7.04
C ALA A 43 -24.11 55.93 8.31
N ALA A 44 -23.15 56.43 9.11
CA ALA A 44 -23.22 57.44 10.21
C ALA A 44 -24.00 57.07 11.49
N ASP A 45 -23.70 57.48 12.73
CA ASP A 45 -22.67 58.23 13.51
C ASP A 45 -23.39 58.55 14.88
N PRO A 46 -22.90 59.36 15.84
CA PRO A 46 -21.69 59.38 16.67
C PRO A 46 -21.98 59.10 18.19
N GLY A 47 -20.93 59.00 19.02
CA GLY A 47 -20.97 59.65 20.35
C GLY A 47 -20.38 58.91 21.57
N SER A 48 -19.14 59.29 21.91
CA SER A 48 -18.63 59.58 23.26
C SER A 48 -17.92 58.51 24.13
N PRO A 49 -16.96 58.93 24.99
CA PRO A 49 -15.70 58.24 25.30
C PRO A 49 -15.52 57.97 26.82
N PRO A 50 -14.29 57.95 27.38
CA PRO A 50 -13.38 56.81 27.46
C PRO A 50 -13.20 56.35 28.92
N ASP A 51 -12.97 55.06 29.15
CA ASP A 51 -12.40 54.61 30.43
C ASP A 51 -11.04 53.95 30.23
N THR A 52 -10.08 54.57 30.90
CA THR A 52 -8.66 54.26 30.93
C THR A 52 -8.44 53.25 32.04
N VAL A 53 -7.93 52.06 31.72
CA VAL A 53 -7.28 51.20 32.73
C VAL A 53 -5.96 50.67 32.14
N PRO A 54 -4.83 50.88 32.82
CA PRO A 54 -3.52 50.37 32.40
C PRO A 54 -3.33 48.95 32.94
N GLY A 55 -2.73 48.05 32.17
CA GLY A 55 -2.45 46.73 32.72
C GLY A 55 -1.72 45.77 31.80
N SER A 56 -0.40 45.74 31.97
CA SER A 56 0.47 44.58 31.75
C SER A 56 0.74 44.16 30.32
N GLY A 57 1.86 44.68 29.79
CA GLY A 57 2.54 44.08 28.67
C GLY A 57 3.13 42.72 29.07
N ASP A 58 2.79 41.70 28.31
CA ASP A 58 3.59 40.49 28.20
C ASP A 58 3.98 40.36 26.72
N ALA A 59 5.20 40.83 26.44
CA ALA A 59 5.79 40.77 25.12
C ALA A 59 6.15 39.31 24.82
N SER A 60 5.20 38.58 24.23
CA SER A 60 5.47 37.29 23.59
C SER A 60 6.42 37.52 22.42
N VAL A 61 7.71 37.29 22.67
CA VAL A 61 8.76 37.25 21.65
C VAL A 61 8.47 36.03 20.76
N HIS A 62 7.70 36.26 19.70
CA HIS A 62 7.58 35.35 18.58
C HIS A 62 8.95 35.26 17.89
N GLU A 63 9.69 34.19 18.18
CA GLU A 63 10.92 33.83 17.48
C GLU A 63 10.58 33.54 16.01
N PRO A 64 11.14 34.28 15.04
CA PRO A 64 10.81 34.09 13.64
C PRO A 64 11.35 32.74 13.12
N PRO A 65 10.64 32.07 12.21
CA PRO A 65 11.02 30.76 11.69
C PRO A 65 12.41 30.80 11.03
N PRO A 66 13.21 29.71 11.16
CA PRO A 66 14.57 29.66 10.65
C PRO A 66 14.59 29.96 9.15
N ARG A 67 15.20 31.10 8.80
CA ARG A 67 15.34 31.55 7.42
C ARG A 67 16.05 30.46 6.61
N LYS A 68 15.36 29.96 5.58
CA LYS A 68 15.88 28.98 4.62
C LYS A 68 17.24 29.45 4.11
N LYS A 69 18.33 28.79 4.55
CA LYS A 69 19.69 29.07 4.07
C LYS A 69 19.68 28.86 2.56
N LYS A 70 19.91 29.93 1.79
CA LYS A 70 20.13 29.86 0.34
C LYS A 70 21.29 28.89 0.12
N ARG A 71 20.97 27.71 -0.42
CA ARG A 71 21.92 26.70 -0.82
C ARG A 71 22.85 27.36 -1.82
N SER A 72 24.11 27.54 -1.45
CA SER A 72 25.12 28.17 -2.31
C SER A 72 25.17 27.40 -3.62
N GLU A 73 25.03 28.13 -4.71
CA GLU A 73 25.08 27.58 -6.06
C GLU A 73 26.49 27.02 -6.28
N MET A 74 26.59 25.69 -6.38
CA MET A 74 27.85 24.99 -6.61
C MET A 74 28.45 25.48 -7.94
N GLY A 75 29.69 25.96 -7.91
CA GLY A 75 30.37 26.53 -9.08
C GLY A 75 30.58 25.51 -10.19
N GLU A 76 30.76 25.96 -11.43
CA GLU A 76 30.88 25.08 -12.60
C GLU A 76 32.08 24.13 -12.51
N GLU A 77 33.21 24.59 -11.96
CA GLU A 77 34.40 23.76 -11.77
C GLU A 77 34.18 22.64 -10.75
N GLU A 78 33.48 22.95 -9.65
CA GLU A 78 33.13 21.97 -8.62
C GLU A 78 32.17 20.90 -9.18
N ARG A 79 31.20 21.30 -10.01
CA ARG A 79 30.33 20.36 -10.73
C ARG A 79 31.12 19.46 -11.68
N ARG A 80 32.13 20.00 -12.38
CA ARG A 80 32.96 19.22 -13.31
C ARG A 80 33.83 18.20 -12.59
N LEU A 81 34.41 18.57 -11.45
CA LEU A 81 35.16 17.66 -10.59
C LEU A 81 34.27 16.55 -10.04
N MET A 82 33.06 16.90 -9.59
CA MET A 82 32.09 15.93 -9.08
C MET A 82 31.66 14.92 -10.16
N ARG A 83 31.44 15.38 -11.41
CA ARG A 83 31.14 14.48 -12.53
C ARG A 83 32.29 13.51 -12.80
N LYS A 84 33.52 14.02 -12.86
CA LYS A 84 34.71 13.17 -13.06
C LYS A 84 34.88 12.13 -11.95
N ALA A 85 34.66 12.52 -10.69
CA ALA A 85 34.69 11.60 -9.56
C ALA A 85 33.54 10.56 -9.60
N ALA A 86 32.37 10.94 -10.13
CA ALA A 86 31.26 10.01 -10.35
C ALA A 86 31.57 9.02 -11.49
N GLU A 87 32.18 9.49 -12.58
CA GLU A 87 32.64 8.65 -13.70
C GLU A 87 33.68 7.64 -13.22
N GLU A 88 34.73 8.07 -12.51
CA GLU A 88 35.76 7.17 -11.96
C GLU A 88 35.19 6.13 -11.00
N ARG A 89 34.22 6.51 -10.15
CA ARG A 89 33.51 5.56 -9.28
C ARG A 89 32.69 4.56 -10.09
N SER A 90 32.05 5.00 -11.17
CA SER A 90 31.26 4.12 -12.03
C SER A 90 32.13 3.13 -12.81
N GLU A 91 33.30 3.58 -13.29
CA GLU A 91 34.28 2.72 -13.95
C GLU A 91 34.85 1.69 -12.98
N LYS A 92 35.22 2.12 -11.77
CA LYS A 92 35.68 1.22 -10.72
C LYS A 92 34.61 0.18 -10.36
N LEU A 93 33.36 0.61 -10.22
CA LEU A 93 32.24 -0.29 -9.94
C LEU A 93 32.04 -1.30 -11.07
N ALA A 94 32.17 -0.89 -12.34
CA ALA A 94 32.05 -1.79 -13.47
C ALA A 94 33.16 -2.86 -13.48
N VAL A 95 34.40 -2.47 -13.13
CA VAL A 95 35.52 -3.41 -12.97
C VAL A 95 35.27 -4.39 -11.83
N ASP A 96 34.81 -3.90 -10.67
CA ASP A 96 34.50 -4.75 -9.51
C ASP A 96 33.34 -5.73 -9.81
N ILE A 97 32.33 -5.31 -10.59
CA ILE A 97 31.23 -6.18 -11.04
C ILE A 97 31.74 -7.28 -11.97
N ASN A 98 32.55 -6.94 -12.97
CA ASN A 98 33.10 -7.94 -13.89
C ASN A 98 33.96 -8.96 -13.15
N LYS A 99 34.80 -8.48 -12.22
CA LYS A 99 35.60 -9.37 -11.37
C LYS A 99 34.74 -10.33 -10.55
N LEU A 100 33.64 -9.85 -9.97
CA LEU A 100 32.70 -10.69 -9.22
C LEU A 100 32.05 -11.76 -10.11
N LEU A 101 31.70 -11.41 -11.36
CA LEU A 101 31.14 -12.36 -12.32
C LEU A 101 32.16 -13.44 -12.71
N ASP A 102 33.42 -13.07 -12.91
CA ASP A 102 34.51 -14.01 -13.19
C ASP A 102 34.73 -14.97 -12.00
N GLU A 103 34.80 -14.45 -10.77
CA GLU A 103 34.92 -15.26 -9.54
C GLU A 103 33.73 -16.23 -9.37
N GLN A 104 32.53 -15.80 -9.75
CA GLN A 104 31.33 -16.64 -9.72
C GLN A 104 31.40 -17.77 -10.76
N GLU A 105 31.92 -17.51 -11.95
CA GLU A 105 32.12 -18.53 -13.00
C GLU A 105 33.21 -19.55 -12.62
N GLU A 106 34.30 -19.11 -12.00
CA GLU A 106 35.32 -20.00 -11.43
C GLU A 106 34.73 -20.90 -10.34
N LEU A 107 33.90 -20.35 -9.45
CA LEU A 107 33.20 -21.14 -8.43
C LEU A 107 32.26 -22.17 -9.06
N PHE A 108 31.49 -21.79 -10.08
CA PHE A 108 30.64 -22.75 -10.79
C PHE A 108 31.44 -23.86 -11.47
N THR A 109 32.59 -23.53 -12.06
CA THR A 109 33.52 -24.52 -12.65
C THR A 109 34.03 -25.48 -11.58
N LYS A 110 34.50 -24.95 -10.45
CA LYS A 110 34.99 -25.76 -9.32
C LYS A 110 33.93 -26.72 -8.77
N TYR A 111 32.68 -26.26 -8.61
CA TYR A 111 31.60 -27.14 -8.13
C TYR A 111 31.13 -28.13 -9.20
N ALA A 112 31.23 -27.78 -10.48
CA ALA A 112 30.93 -28.69 -11.59
C ALA A 112 31.88 -29.88 -11.59
N ASP A 113 33.19 -29.60 -11.48
CA ASP A 113 34.25 -30.61 -11.43
C ASP A 113 34.17 -31.45 -10.15
N LEU A 114 33.87 -30.83 -9.00
CA LEU A 114 33.79 -31.55 -7.72
C LEU A 114 32.63 -32.55 -7.65
N ASN A 115 31.54 -32.31 -8.40
CA ASN A 115 30.32 -33.13 -8.35
C ASN A 115 30.07 -33.93 -9.63
N ASP A 116 30.95 -33.88 -10.63
CA ASP A 116 30.74 -34.46 -11.97
C ASP A 116 29.39 -34.05 -12.60
N ILE A 117 29.02 -32.77 -12.43
CA ILE A 117 27.77 -32.18 -12.97
C ILE A 117 28.13 -31.07 -13.94
N SER A 118 27.37 -30.91 -15.04
CA SER A 118 27.59 -29.80 -15.98
C SER A 118 27.45 -28.43 -15.31
N MET A 119 28.34 -27.51 -15.67
CA MET A 119 28.31 -26.12 -15.19
C MET A 119 26.94 -25.45 -15.37
N GLU A 120 26.25 -25.71 -16.49
CA GLU A 120 24.90 -25.18 -16.77
C GLU A 120 23.86 -25.61 -15.73
N ARG A 121 23.95 -26.87 -15.24
CA ARG A 121 23.02 -27.38 -14.24
C ARG A 121 23.25 -26.72 -12.88
N ILE A 122 24.50 -26.43 -12.52
CA ILE A 122 24.84 -25.70 -11.30
C ILE A 122 24.39 -24.24 -11.41
N LYS A 123 24.66 -23.56 -12.54
CA LYS A 123 24.16 -22.20 -12.80
C LYS A 123 22.63 -22.11 -12.63
N LYS A 124 21.90 -23.12 -13.14
CA LYS A 124 20.43 -23.21 -13.00
C LYS A 124 19.95 -23.45 -11.57
N LEU A 125 20.73 -24.16 -10.74
CA LEU A 125 20.41 -24.43 -9.34
C LEU A 125 20.76 -23.26 -8.42
N ALA A 126 21.89 -22.60 -8.65
CA ALA A 126 22.40 -21.50 -7.83
C ALA A 126 21.63 -20.20 -8.07
N ASN A 127 21.16 -19.98 -9.30
CA ASN A 127 20.27 -18.90 -9.65
C ASN A 127 18.89 -19.50 -9.95
N PRO A 128 18.09 -19.87 -8.92
CA PRO A 128 16.67 -20.14 -9.11
C PRO A 128 16.00 -18.79 -9.36
N LEU A 129 16.31 -18.15 -10.49
CA LEU A 129 15.41 -17.20 -11.10
C LEU A 129 14.07 -17.93 -11.13
N PRO A 130 12.98 -17.31 -10.65
CA PRO A 130 11.65 -17.81 -10.96
C PRO A 130 11.71 -18.04 -12.46
N SER A 131 11.65 -19.31 -12.87
CA SER A 131 11.78 -19.64 -14.27
C SER A 131 10.55 -19.02 -14.88
N MET A 132 10.70 -17.77 -15.33
CA MET A 132 9.71 -17.06 -16.08
C MET A 132 9.66 -17.88 -17.33
N LYS A 133 8.70 -18.82 -17.35
CA LYS A 133 8.52 -19.78 -18.43
C LYS A 133 8.70 -18.97 -19.69
N PRO A 134 9.68 -19.30 -20.55
CA PRO A 134 9.99 -18.50 -21.73
C PRO A 134 8.65 -18.23 -22.39
N GLN A 135 8.29 -16.94 -22.48
CA GLN A 135 6.94 -16.58 -22.87
C GLN A 135 6.65 -17.29 -24.17
N LYS A 136 5.62 -18.13 -24.16
CA LYS A 136 5.24 -18.92 -25.33
C LYS A 136 5.12 -17.93 -26.50
N LYS A 137 5.89 -18.19 -27.56
CA LYS A 137 5.79 -17.41 -28.80
C LYS A 137 4.32 -17.37 -29.18
N SER A 138 3.77 -16.18 -29.42
CA SER A 138 2.39 -16.05 -29.87
C SER A 138 2.21 -16.84 -31.17
N SER A 139 1.15 -17.65 -31.26
CA SER A 139 0.78 -18.30 -32.51
C SER A 139 0.49 -17.24 -33.58
N ASP A 140 0.82 -17.52 -34.85
CA ASP A 140 0.54 -16.63 -36.00
C ASP A 140 -0.91 -16.13 -35.98
N TYR A 141 -1.82 -17.06 -35.74
CA TYR A 141 -3.24 -16.78 -35.73
C TYR A 141 -3.64 -15.84 -34.56
N ASN A 142 -3.01 -15.95 -33.39
CA ASN A 142 -3.25 -15.02 -32.28
C ASN A 142 -2.75 -13.60 -32.58
N ILE A 143 -1.72 -13.48 -33.42
CA ILE A 143 -1.19 -12.19 -33.87
C ILE A 143 -2.19 -11.53 -34.83
N LEU A 144 -2.80 -12.29 -35.74
CA LEU A 144 -3.88 -11.79 -36.60
C LEU A 144 -5.08 -11.30 -35.79
N VAL A 145 -5.52 -12.09 -34.80
CA VAL A 145 -6.61 -11.70 -33.88
C VAL A 145 -6.26 -10.42 -33.11
N TYR A 146 -5.01 -10.23 -32.71
CA TYR A 146 -4.56 -8.99 -32.05
C TYR A 146 -4.74 -7.77 -32.95
N PHE A 147 -4.24 -7.82 -34.19
CA PHE A 147 -4.35 -6.69 -35.12
C PHE A 147 -5.79 -6.42 -35.54
N LYS A 148 -6.59 -7.48 -35.80
CA LYS A 148 -8.02 -7.30 -36.12
C LYS A 148 -8.80 -6.74 -34.95
N GLY A 149 -8.49 -7.19 -33.73
CA GLY A 149 -9.05 -6.62 -32.51
C GLY A 149 -8.70 -5.14 -32.33
N LYS A 150 -7.49 -4.72 -32.71
CA LYS A 150 -7.08 -3.32 -32.65
C LYS A 150 -7.83 -2.47 -33.68
N GLU A 151 -7.97 -2.95 -34.91
CA GLU A 151 -8.70 -2.29 -35.99
C GLU A 151 -10.18 -2.12 -35.65
N VAL A 152 -10.86 -3.21 -35.28
CA VAL A 152 -12.31 -3.22 -35.02
C VAL A 152 -12.67 -2.39 -33.78
N ASN A 153 -11.82 -2.38 -32.77
CA ASN A 153 -12.09 -1.65 -31.52
C ASN A 153 -11.59 -0.20 -31.53
N ALA A 154 -10.88 0.27 -32.57
CA ALA A 154 -10.28 1.62 -32.60
C ALA A 154 -11.29 2.77 -32.46
N GLY A 155 -12.57 2.53 -32.78
CA GLY A 155 -13.65 3.51 -32.66
C GLY A 155 -14.74 3.14 -31.64
N GLN A 156 -14.60 2.03 -30.91
CA GLN A 156 -15.59 1.62 -29.92
C GLN A 156 -15.27 2.23 -28.56
N GLY A 157 -16.29 2.74 -27.85
CA GLY A 157 -16.14 3.25 -26.50
C GLY A 157 -15.63 2.16 -25.54
N THR A 158 -14.87 2.56 -24.53
CA THR A 158 -14.39 1.69 -23.45
C THR A 158 -15.58 0.92 -22.86
N GLY A 159 -15.55 -0.42 -22.93
CA GLY A 159 -16.65 -1.30 -22.50
C GLY A 159 -17.50 -1.89 -23.64
N SER A 160 -17.40 -1.37 -24.87
CA SER A 160 -18.12 -1.90 -26.04
C SER A 160 -17.24 -2.74 -26.97
N ARG A 161 -16.17 -3.33 -26.43
CA ARG A 161 -15.20 -4.12 -27.21
C ARG A 161 -15.85 -5.36 -27.81
N THR A 162 -15.53 -5.65 -29.07
CA THR A 162 -15.99 -6.85 -29.76
C THR A 162 -15.54 -8.12 -29.02
N ALA A 163 -16.45 -9.07 -28.83
CA ALA A 163 -16.15 -10.32 -28.13
C ALA A 163 -15.10 -11.15 -28.89
N LEU A 164 -14.28 -11.90 -28.17
CA LEU A 164 -13.17 -12.65 -28.78
C LEU A 164 -13.64 -13.65 -29.85
N LYS A 165 -14.79 -14.31 -29.64
CA LYS A 165 -15.39 -15.22 -30.63
C LYS A 165 -15.71 -14.53 -31.95
N ASP A 166 -16.16 -13.28 -31.89
CA ASP A 166 -16.50 -12.49 -33.08
C ASP A 166 -15.23 -11.98 -33.76
N LEU A 167 -14.17 -11.68 -33.00
CA LEU A 167 -12.86 -11.39 -33.58
C LEU A 167 -12.31 -12.59 -34.36
N HIS A 168 -12.48 -13.80 -33.85
CA HIS A 168 -12.10 -15.02 -34.56
C HIS A 168 -12.86 -15.19 -35.88
N ALA A 169 -14.17 -14.90 -35.89
CA ALA A 169 -14.98 -14.94 -37.10
C ALA A 169 -14.52 -13.87 -38.11
N LYS A 170 -14.33 -12.63 -37.65
CA LYS A 170 -13.85 -11.52 -38.48
C LYS A 170 -12.47 -11.78 -39.09
N VAL A 171 -11.56 -12.45 -38.39
CA VAL A 171 -10.26 -12.85 -38.95
C VAL A 171 -10.42 -13.90 -40.06
N LYS A 172 -11.43 -14.77 -39.98
CA LYS A 172 -11.68 -15.79 -41.02
C LYS A 172 -12.37 -15.21 -42.26
N GLU A 173 -13.20 -14.19 -42.08
CA GLU A 173 -13.90 -13.50 -43.17
C GLU A 173 -13.01 -12.49 -43.91
N ASP A 174 -11.93 -12.02 -43.28
CA ASP A 174 -10.99 -11.06 -43.83
C ASP A 174 -10.00 -11.75 -44.78
N GLU A 175 -10.20 -11.56 -46.08
CA GLU A 175 -9.38 -12.16 -47.15
C GLU A 175 -7.91 -11.73 -47.04
N ASP A 176 -7.64 -10.46 -46.72
CA ASP A 176 -6.27 -9.93 -46.60
C ASP A 176 -5.51 -10.61 -45.45
N LEU A 177 -6.17 -10.81 -44.31
CA LEU A 177 -5.57 -11.52 -43.17
C LEU A 177 -5.37 -13.02 -43.45
N GLN A 178 -6.25 -13.63 -44.25
CA GLN A 178 -6.08 -15.03 -44.69
C GLN A 178 -4.95 -15.17 -45.71
N GLU A 179 -4.76 -14.19 -46.58
CA GLU A 179 -3.62 -14.12 -47.50
C GLU A 179 -2.31 -13.96 -46.74
N ILE A 180 -2.25 -13.01 -45.80
CA ILE A 180 -1.09 -12.82 -44.91
C ILE A 180 -0.81 -14.11 -44.13
N PHE A 181 -1.84 -14.83 -43.65
CA PHE A 181 -1.65 -16.09 -42.92
C PHE A 181 -0.99 -17.20 -43.77
N GLN A 182 -1.24 -17.20 -45.09
CA GLN A 182 -0.67 -18.17 -46.01
C GLN A 182 0.73 -17.74 -46.49
N ASP A 183 1.06 -16.45 -46.46
CA ASP A 183 2.38 -15.92 -46.79
C ASP A 183 3.33 -15.90 -45.57
N PRO A 184 4.37 -16.75 -45.54
CA PRO A 184 5.34 -16.77 -44.45
C PRO A 184 6.16 -15.47 -44.31
N GLU A 185 6.39 -14.72 -45.39
CA GLU A 185 7.13 -13.46 -45.31
C GLU A 185 6.28 -12.34 -44.69
N ALA A 186 5.03 -12.20 -45.13
CA ALA A 186 4.09 -11.26 -44.52
C ALA A 186 3.82 -11.58 -43.04
N MET A 187 3.63 -12.86 -42.67
CA MET A 187 3.49 -13.24 -41.25
C MET A 187 4.72 -12.87 -40.43
N LYS A 188 5.94 -13.01 -40.98
CA LYS A 188 7.17 -12.64 -40.29
C LYS A 188 7.25 -11.13 -40.02
N ALA A 189 6.88 -10.30 -41.00
CA ALA A 189 6.79 -8.86 -40.83
C ALA A 189 5.74 -8.48 -39.76
N LEU A 190 4.59 -9.15 -39.77
CA LEU A 190 3.53 -8.94 -38.79
C LEU A 190 3.94 -9.36 -37.37
N ARG A 191 4.70 -10.47 -37.24
CA ARG A 191 5.32 -10.90 -35.98
C ARG A 191 6.26 -9.85 -35.41
N GLN A 192 7.14 -9.31 -36.26
CA GLN A 192 8.08 -8.27 -35.84
C GLN A 192 7.33 -7.04 -35.34
N LYS A 193 6.32 -6.58 -36.08
CA LYS A 193 5.47 -5.45 -35.66
C LYS A 193 4.75 -5.72 -34.33
N TYR A 194 4.25 -6.94 -34.13
CA TYR A 194 3.63 -7.35 -32.88
C TYR A 194 4.62 -7.33 -31.71
N ASP A 195 5.83 -7.84 -31.91
CA ASP A 195 6.87 -7.88 -30.88
C ASP A 195 7.38 -6.46 -30.55
N GLU A 196 7.52 -5.58 -31.54
CA GLU A 196 7.87 -4.16 -31.36
C GLU A 196 6.79 -3.42 -30.53
N GLU A 197 5.50 -3.54 -30.92
CA GLU A 197 4.39 -2.89 -30.19
C GLU A 197 4.23 -3.47 -28.76
N LYS A 198 4.50 -4.76 -28.58
CA LYS A 198 4.47 -5.41 -27.27
C LYS A 198 5.69 -5.03 -26.43
N ALA A 199 6.86 -4.84 -27.03
CA ALA A 199 8.06 -4.36 -26.34
C ALA A 199 7.87 -2.91 -25.87
N GLU A 200 7.27 -2.06 -26.70
CA GLU A 200 6.92 -0.68 -26.32
C GLU A 200 5.94 -0.66 -25.14
N ARG A 201 4.93 -1.54 -25.14
CA ARG A 201 4.04 -1.72 -23.97
C ARG A 201 4.73 -2.26 -22.72
N ARG A 202 5.86 -2.96 -22.84
CA ARG A 202 6.63 -3.47 -21.68
C ARG A 202 7.58 -2.44 -21.09
N LEU A 203 8.03 -1.48 -21.91
CA LEU A 203 8.85 -0.37 -21.45
C LEU A 203 8.03 0.64 -20.65
N GLN A 204 6.69 0.62 -20.78
CA GLN A 204 5.84 1.14 -19.71
C GLN A 204 5.93 0.20 -18.51
N PRO A 205 6.27 0.69 -17.30
CA PRO A 205 6.51 -0.16 -16.14
C PRO A 205 5.32 -1.10 -15.97
N SER A 206 5.54 -2.41 -16.08
CA SER A 206 4.47 -3.41 -16.22
C SER A 206 3.41 -3.41 -15.11
N GLY A 207 3.65 -2.74 -13.98
CA GLY A 207 2.64 -2.46 -12.95
C GLY A 207 1.63 -1.37 -13.32
N LEU A 208 2.06 -0.32 -14.06
CA LEU A 208 1.22 0.83 -14.44
C LEU A 208 0.15 0.48 -15.47
N ALA A 209 0.46 -0.39 -16.45
CA ALA A 209 -0.52 -0.79 -17.47
C ALA A 209 -1.63 -1.70 -16.91
N ASN A 210 -1.38 -2.39 -15.80
CA ASN A 210 -2.30 -3.41 -15.28
C ASN A 210 -3.48 -2.80 -14.49
N ALA A 211 -3.24 -1.70 -13.76
CA ALA A 211 -4.30 -0.97 -13.07
C ALA A 211 -5.29 -0.32 -14.06
N ASN A 212 -4.79 0.21 -15.18
CA ASN A 212 -5.63 0.75 -16.25
C ASN A 212 -6.48 -0.34 -16.90
N PHE A 213 -5.91 -1.53 -17.13
CA PHE A 213 -6.66 -2.65 -17.69
C PHE A 213 -7.80 -3.11 -16.78
N LEU A 214 -7.59 -3.15 -15.46
CA LEU A 214 -8.63 -3.52 -14.50
C LEU A 214 -9.83 -2.57 -14.55
N TYR A 215 -9.57 -1.26 -14.59
CA TYR A 215 -10.64 -0.27 -14.70
C TYR A 215 -11.46 -0.44 -15.98
N GLU A 216 -10.78 -0.54 -17.14
CA GLU A 216 -11.45 -0.67 -18.43
C GLU A 216 -12.26 -1.97 -18.60
N SER A 217 -11.89 -3.04 -17.91
CA SER A 217 -12.47 -4.37 -18.12
C SER A 217 -13.49 -4.80 -17.07
N THR A 218 -13.45 -4.22 -15.87
CA THR A 218 -14.27 -4.69 -14.72
C THR A 218 -15.07 -3.60 -14.03
N ASP A 219 -14.95 -2.33 -14.44
CA ASP A 219 -15.52 -1.16 -13.73
C ASP A 219 -15.00 -1.02 -12.28
N ALA A 220 -13.95 -1.77 -11.92
CA ALA A 220 -13.30 -1.67 -10.62
C ALA A 220 -12.30 -0.50 -10.62
N ASN A 221 -12.44 0.40 -9.67
CA ASN A 221 -11.42 1.42 -9.40
C ASN A 221 -10.28 0.80 -8.59
N SER A 222 -9.05 0.94 -9.10
CA SER A 222 -7.86 0.52 -8.39
C SER A 222 -6.78 1.61 -8.49
N PHE A 223 -6.01 1.73 -7.42
CA PHE A 223 -4.80 2.53 -7.40
C PHE A 223 -3.73 1.79 -6.60
N GLY A 224 -2.48 2.17 -6.81
CA GLY A 224 -1.34 1.70 -6.07
C GLY A 224 -0.25 2.77 -6.01
N MET A 225 0.61 2.61 -5.01
CA MET A 225 1.75 3.47 -4.76
C MET A 225 3.00 2.59 -4.74
N VAL A 226 4.03 3.00 -5.47
CA VAL A 226 5.39 2.46 -5.34
C VAL A 226 6.20 3.55 -4.69
N VAL A 227 6.85 3.24 -3.57
CA VAL A 227 7.80 4.14 -2.92
C VAL A 227 9.12 3.40 -2.73
N ARG A 228 10.23 4.13 -2.69
CA ARG A 228 11.51 3.51 -2.34
C ARG A 228 11.49 3.04 -0.89
N GLY A 229 12.04 1.86 -0.62
CA GLY A 229 12.26 1.37 0.74
C GLY A 229 13.43 2.10 1.43
N LEU A 230 14.53 2.28 0.68
CA LEU A 230 15.76 2.87 1.19
C LEU A 230 16.05 4.23 0.55
N PHE A 231 16.64 5.17 1.31
CA PHE A 231 17.11 6.46 0.77
C PHE A 231 18.11 6.32 -0.39
N GLN A 232 18.88 5.23 -0.40
CA GLN A 232 19.89 4.95 -1.42
C GLN A 232 19.31 4.27 -2.66
N SER A 233 18.05 3.83 -2.61
CA SER A 233 17.39 3.21 -3.75
C SER A 233 17.21 4.23 -4.87
N THR A 234 17.46 3.78 -6.10
CA THR A 234 17.24 4.54 -7.33
C THR A 234 15.78 4.46 -7.82
N VAL A 235 14.93 3.69 -7.13
CA VAL A 235 13.50 3.61 -7.45
C VAL A 235 12.86 4.97 -7.24
N VAL A 236 12.22 5.49 -8.28
CA VAL A 236 11.43 6.72 -8.23
C VAL A 236 10.05 6.37 -7.69
N SER A 237 9.61 7.07 -6.66
CA SER A 237 8.26 6.91 -6.12
C SER A 237 7.23 7.29 -7.20
N ALA A 238 6.22 6.44 -7.37
CA ALA A 238 5.22 6.58 -8.38
C ALA A 238 3.84 6.21 -7.84
N PHE A 239 2.85 7.03 -8.17
CA PHE A 239 1.45 6.68 -8.03
C PHE A 239 0.93 6.15 -9.37
N TYR A 240 0.12 5.10 -9.33
CA TYR A 240 -0.59 4.59 -10.48
C TYR A 240 -2.03 4.30 -10.09
N GLY A 241 -2.98 4.63 -10.94
CA GLY A 241 -4.39 4.43 -10.65
C GLY A 241 -5.26 5.20 -11.61
N HIS A 242 -6.47 4.71 -11.79
CA HIS A 242 -7.50 5.36 -12.58
C HIS A 242 -8.65 5.81 -11.67
N GLY A 243 -9.43 6.80 -12.11
CA GLY A 243 -10.62 7.27 -11.40
C GLY A 243 -10.34 8.42 -10.42
N PRO A 244 -11.26 8.69 -9.48
CA PRO A 244 -11.24 9.88 -8.63
C PRO A 244 -10.31 9.74 -7.41
N ALA A 245 -9.24 8.94 -7.50
CA ALA A 245 -8.36 8.65 -6.36
C ALA A 245 -7.75 9.94 -5.77
N ASP A 246 -7.26 10.84 -6.63
CA ASP A 246 -6.73 12.13 -6.18
C ASP A 246 -7.82 13.00 -5.51
N ALA A 247 -9.02 13.04 -6.08
CA ALA A 247 -10.17 13.74 -5.49
C ALA A 247 -10.61 13.12 -4.15
N PHE A 248 -10.51 11.80 -4.01
CA PHE A 248 -10.75 11.08 -2.75
C PHE A 248 -9.75 11.51 -1.68
N PHE A 249 -8.45 11.51 -1.98
CA PHE A 249 -7.43 11.97 -1.04
C PHE A 249 -7.62 13.45 -0.67
N CYS A 250 -7.87 14.31 -1.66
CA CYS A 250 -8.10 15.74 -1.41
C CYS A 250 -9.34 16.00 -0.55
N ARG A 251 -10.42 15.24 -0.76
CA ARG A 251 -11.70 15.44 -0.06
C ARG A 251 -11.69 14.92 1.37
N TYR A 252 -11.16 13.73 1.59
CA TYR A 252 -11.26 13.04 2.89
C TYR A 252 -10.02 13.19 3.75
N PHE A 253 -8.85 13.37 3.14
CA PHE A 253 -7.59 13.52 3.86
C PHE A 253 -7.05 14.95 3.79
N HIS A 254 -7.62 15.81 2.94
CA HIS A 254 -7.13 17.17 2.68
C HIS A 254 -5.68 17.19 2.18
N MET A 255 -5.32 16.18 1.39
CA MET A 255 -3.98 15.98 0.84
C MET A 255 -4.05 15.61 -0.64
N GLY A 256 -3.13 16.13 -1.44
CA GLY A 256 -2.96 15.66 -2.82
C GLY A 256 -2.34 14.25 -2.84
N VAL A 257 -2.58 13.48 -3.90
CA VAL A 257 -2.03 12.12 -4.00
C VAL A 257 -0.50 12.09 -3.90
N GLN A 258 0.17 13.14 -4.41
CA GLN A 258 1.62 13.29 -4.30
C GLN A 258 2.07 13.52 -2.85
N ASP A 259 1.30 14.25 -2.05
CA ASP A 259 1.62 14.47 -0.64
C ASP A 259 1.46 13.17 0.16
N VAL A 260 0.40 12.40 -0.14
CA VAL A 260 0.22 11.05 0.45
C VAL A 260 1.36 10.12 0.05
N LEU A 261 1.78 10.13 -1.22
CA LEU A 261 2.92 9.35 -1.70
C LEU A 261 4.22 9.75 -0.96
N ASN A 262 4.48 11.04 -0.80
CA ASN A 262 5.65 11.55 -0.09
C ASN A 262 5.62 11.18 1.40
N LEU A 263 4.45 11.25 2.05
CA LEU A 263 4.26 10.82 3.44
C LEU A 263 4.52 9.32 3.58
N TYR A 264 3.96 8.52 2.68
CA TYR A 264 4.14 7.08 2.71
C TYR A 264 5.60 6.67 2.47
N GLU A 265 6.26 7.30 1.50
CA GLU A 265 7.70 7.12 1.29
C GLU A 265 8.50 7.50 2.53
N SER A 266 8.22 8.67 3.12
CA SER A 266 8.87 9.11 4.35
C SER A 266 8.64 8.11 5.49
N TYR A 267 7.44 7.56 5.61
CA TYR A 267 7.12 6.54 6.60
C TYR A 267 7.92 5.27 6.36
N VAL A 268 7.85 4.67 5.17
CA VAL A 268 8.56 3.41 4.85
C VAL A 268 10.07 3.56 5.05
N VAL A 269 10.64 4.66 4.57
CA VAL A 269 12.08 4.92 4.65
C VAL A 269 12.53 5.23 6.09
N THR A 270 11.65 5.81 6.91
CA THR A 270 11.95 6.04 8.33
C THR A 270 11.72 4.78 9.16
N GLU A 271 10.64 4.02 8.95
CA GLU A 271 10.35 2.72 9.56
C GLU A 271 11.53 1.75 9.41
N GLU A 272 12.07 1.58 8.20
CA GLU A 272 13.20 0.67 7.99
C GLU A 272 14.45 1.09 8.79
N LYS A 273 14.64 2.40 8.98
CA LYS A 273 15.69 2.94 9.84
C LYS A 273 15.35 2.86 11.32
N VAL A 274 14.07 2.97 11.69
CA VAL A 274 13.61 2.90 13.08
C VAL A 274 13.67 1.46 13.59
N GLY A 275 13.34 0.48 12.76
CA GLY A 275 13.47 -0.94 13.10
C GLY A 275 14.90 -1.39 13.37
N THR A 276 15.90 -0.69 12.83
CA THR A 276 17.33 -0.98 13.07
C THR A 276 18.00 -0.03 14.06
N ARG A 277 17.41 1.15 14.31
CA ARG A 277 17.88 2.10 15.30
C ARG A 277 17.44 1.68 16.69
N LYS A 278 18.33 1.85 17.67
CA LYS A 278 17.93 1.80 19.09
C LYS A 278 16.97 2.97 19.36
N LEU A 279 15.70 2.68 19.59
CA LEU A 279 14.72 3.67 20.03
C LEU A 279 15.15 4.27 21.37
N TYR A 280 14.98 5.59 21.52
CA TYR A 280 15.17 6.23 22.82
C TYR A 280 14.03 5.83 23.78
N GLN A 281 14.29 5.89 25.08
CA GLN A 281 13.30 5.57 26.10
C GLN A 281 11.99 6.38 25.94
N SER A 282 12.10 7.67 25.62
CA SER A 282 10.95 8.55 25.40
C SER A 282 10.12 8.15 24.18
N GLU A 283 10.77 7.67 23.11
CA GLU A 283 10.11 7.16 21.91
C GLU A 283 9.36 5.86 22.23
N MET A 284 10.03 4.90 22.89
CA MET A 284 9.39 3.66 23.35
C MET A 284 8.20 3.94 24.27
N ALA A 285 8.33 4.86 25.23
CA ALA A 285 7.24 5.23 26.12
C ALA A 285 6.05 5.86 25.38
N SER A 286 6.32 6.68 24.36
CA SER A 286 5.27 7.30 23.55
C SER A 286 4.55 6.27 22.68
N GLU A 287 5.30 5.32 22.11
CA GLU A 287 4.76 4.24 21.30
C GLU A 287 3.90 3.27 22.14
N ILE A 288 4.33 2.95 23.37
CA ILE A 288 3.50 2.18 24.31
C ILE A 288 2.18 2.89 24.57
N VAL A 289 2.20 4.21 24.84
CA VAL A 289 0.96 4.98 25.06
C VAL A 289 0.07 4.93 23.82
N HIS A 290 0.66 5.04 22.62
CA HIS A 290 -0.06 4.94 21.36
C HIS A 290 -0.75 3.56 21.21
N MET A 291 0.01 2.46 21.29
CA MET A 291 -0.51 1.10 21.17
C MET A 291 -1.59 0.78 22.21
N VAL A 292 -1.39 1.17 23.47
CA VAL A 292 -2.37 0.96 24.55
C VAL A 292 -3.66 1.72 24.25
N THR A 293 -3.56 2.99 23.84
CA THR A 293 -4.73 3.84 23.59
C THR A 293 -5.48 3.39 22.33
N GLN A 294 -4.76 3.10 21.26
CA GLN A 294 -5.33 2.61 20.01
C GLN A 294 -6.07 1.28 20.24
N GLY A 295 -5.40 0.29 20.83
CA GLY A 295 -6.01 -1.01 21.10
C GLY A 295 -7.24 -0.92 22.01
N LEU A 296 -7.24 0.03 22.97
CA LEU A 296 -8.41 0.30 23.82
C LEU A 296 -9.59 0.86 23.01
N GLN A 297 -9.34 1.80 22.11
CA GLN A 297 -10.38 2.39 21.26
C GLN A 297 -10.94 1.37 20.27
N GLU A 298 -10.08 0.51 19.71
CA GLU A 298 -10.46 -0.55 18.78
C GLU A 298 -11.34 -1.61 19.46
N ILE A 299 -10.94 -2.11 20.63
CA ILE A 299 -11.69 -3.18 21.32
C ILE A 299 -13.02 -2.69 21.89
N THR A 300 -13.12 -1.43 22.29
CA THR A 300 -14.35 -0.84 22.85
C THR A 300 -15.25 -0.22 21.79
N GLY A 301 -14.73 0.10 20.61
CA GLY A 301 -15.43 0.88 19.58
C GLY A 301 -15.68 2.34 19.97
N VAL A 302 -15.05 2.84 21.05
CA VAL A 302 -15.26 4.20 21.56
C VAL A 302 -14.09 5.10 21.14
N ALA A 303 -14.35 6.00 20.20
CA ALA A 303 -13.36 7.00 19.79
C ALA A 303 -13.02 7.97 20.94
N ASN A 304 -11.77 8.44 20.98
CA ASN A 304 -11.26 9.37 21.99
C ASN A 304 -11.27 8.83 23.44
N LEU A 305 -11.46 7.52 23.64
CA LEU A 305 -11.26 6.90 24.95
C LEU A 305 -9.76 6.94 25.28
N SER A 306 -9.44 7.36 26.52
CA SER A 306 -8.07 7.51 27.01
C SER A 306 -7.83 6.61 28.21
N MET A 307 -6.64 6.00 28.26
CA MET A 307 -6.24 5.06 29.30
C MET A 307 -6.05 5.75 30.66
N SER A 308 -6.71 5.24 31.69
CA SER A 308 -6.52 5.68 33.08
C SER A 308 -5.71 4.64 33.85
N TYR A 309 -4.44 4.91 34.13
CA TYR A 309 -3.58 3.99 34.89
C TYR A 309 -3.88 3.98 36.40
N VAL A 310 -4.20 5.15 36.98
CA VAL A 310 -4.45 5.30 38.43
C VAL A 310 -5.79 4.69 38.84
N SER A 311 -6.77 4.68 37.95
CA SER A 311 -8.12 4.19 38.22
C SER A 311 -8.53 3.17 37.16
N PHE A 312 -7.59 2.32 36.78
CA PHE A 312 -7.76 1.35 35.69
C PHE A 312 -8.98 0.46 35.90
N ALA A 313 -9.08 -0.18 37.07
CA ALA A 313 -10.21 -1.05 37.39
C ALA A 313 -11.56 -0.32 37.27
N LYS A 314 -11.64 0.88 37.85
CA LYS A 314 -12.90 1.65 37.94
C LYS A 314 -13.31 2.30 36.62
N ASN A 315 -12.36 2.83 35.86
CA ASN A 315 -12.64 3.66 34.68
C ASN A 315 -12.53 2.89 33.37
N ILE A 316 -11.79 1.78 33.35
CA ILE A 316 -11.54 0.99 32.13
C ILE A 316 -12.17 -0.40 32.26
N VAL A 317 -11.77 -1.18 33.26
CA VAL A 317 -12.16 -2.60 33.39
C VAL A 317 -13.66 -2.76 33.61
N VAL A 318 -14.22 -2.04 34.58
CA VAL A 318 -15.65 -2.17 34.93
C VAL A 318 -16.59 -1.62 33.85
N PRO A 319 -16.39 -0.40 33.30
CA PRO A 319 -17.37 0.18 32.37
C PRO A 319 -17.34 -0.44 30.98
N TYR A 320 -16.18 -0.93 30.54
CA TYR A 320 -15.99 -1.43 29.18
C TYR A 320 -15.79 -2.94 29.12
N GLU A 321 -15.71 -3.62 30.27
CA GLU A 321 -15.50 -5.06 30.37
C GLU A 321 -14.25 -5.54 29.60
N VAL A 322 -13.19 -4.74 29.58
CA VAL A 322 -11.91 -5.07 28.92
C VAL A 322 -10.74 -5.05 29.89
N ASN A 323 -9.73 -5.88 29.63
CA ASN A 323 -8.52 -5.93 30.44
C ASN A 323 -7.29 -6.18 29.55
N ILE A 324 -6.09 -6.03 30.12
CA ILE A 324 -4.82 -6.26 29.44
C ILE A 324 -4.25 -7.60 29.91
N THR A 325 -3.90 -8.47 28.98
CA THR A 325 -3.12 -9.69 29.25
C THR A 325 -1.69 -9.52 28.76
N GLY A 326 -0.76 -10.35 29.25
CA GLY A 326 0.66 -10.31 28.85
C GLY A 326 1.43 -9.06 29.32
N TRP A 327 0.90 -8.32 30.29
CA TRP A 327 1.65 -7.24 30.94
C TRP A 327 2.77 -7.85 31.80
N PRO A 328 4.05 -7.47 31.64
CA PRO A 328 5.14 -8.08 32.39
C PRO A 328 4.98 -7.91 33.92
N ASP A 329 5.05 -9.00 34.68
CA ASP A 329 4.78 -9.03 36.12
C ASP A 329 5.67 -8.09 36.94
N ASP A 330 6.89 -7.85 36.49
CA ASP A 330 7.87 -7.02 37.19
C ASP A 330 7.86 -5.55 36.73
N VAL A 331 6.98 -5.18 35.81
CA VAL A 331 6.82 -3.80 35.34
C VAL A 331 5.62 -3.14 36.04
N PRO A 332 5.83 -2.08 36.83
CA PRO A 332 4.73 -1.38 37.48
C PRO A 332 3.68 -0.88 36.47
N ARG A 333 2.42 -1.14 36.76
CA ARG A 333 1.24 -0.70 36.00
C ARG A 333 0.98 0.81 36.16
N SER A 334 1.91 1.61 35.65
CA SER A 334 1.92 3.08 35.77
C SER A 334 2.12 3.74 34.41
N TYR A 335 2.01 5.06 34.36
CA TYR A 335 2.13 5.81 33.11
C TYR A 335 3.50 5.54 32.44
N PRO A 336 3.56 5.12 31.15
CA PRO A 336 4.79 4.66 30.52
C PRO A 336 5.97 5.63 30.57
N GLN A 337 5.69 6.95 30.54
CA GLN A 337 6.72 7.99 30.64
C GLN A 337 7.39 8.08 32.02
N ARG A 338 6.80 7.46 33.06
CA ARG A 338 7.36 7.40 34.43
C ARG A 338 8.13 6.12 34.72
N LEU A 339 8.16 5.17 33.80
CA LEU A 339 8.87 3.89 33.96
C LEU A 339 10.38 4.10 33.81
N ALA A 340 11.16 3.28 34.52
CA ALA A 340 12.60 3.17 34.30
C ALA A 340 12.90 2.60 32.90
N ALA A 341 14.07 2.91 32.34
CA ALA A 341 14.41 2.56 30.95
C ALA A 341 14.28 1.05 30.66
N ASP A 342 14.72 0.19 31.57
CA ASP A 342 14.61 -1.26 31.42
C ASP A 342 13.16 -1.76 31.47
N HIS A 343 12.30 -1.10 32.23
CA HIS A 343 10.88 -1.41 32.33
C HIS A 343 10.15 -0.95 31.07
N THR A 344 10.43 0.27 30.60
CA THR A 344 9.91 0.80 29.33
C THR A 344 10.26 -0.13 28.18
N LYS A 345 11.51 -0.60 28.09
CA LYS A 345 11.95 -1.49 27.01
C LYS A 345 11.23 -2.85 27.03
N ARG A 346 11.05 -3.44 28.21
CA ARG A 346 10.34 -4.72 28.35
C ARG A 346 8.87 -4.62 28.00
N LEU A 347 8.21 -3.58 28.51
CA LEU A 347 6.82 -3.30 28.17
C LEU A 347 6.65 -3.03 26.66
N TYR A 348 7.56 -2.25 26.06
CA TYR A 348 7.57 -2.02 24.62
C TYR A 348 7.65 -3.33 23.84
N ASN A 349 8.59 -4.21 24.18
CA ASN A 349 8.74 -5.49 23.51
C ASN A 349 7.51 -6.39 23.66
N ALA A 350 6.87 -6.40 24.84
CA ALA A 350 5.66 -7.18 25.08
C ALA A 350 4.51 -6.73 24.16
N TRP A 351 4.28 -5.41 24.04
CA TRP A 351 3.27 -4.88 23.13
C TRP A 351 3.64 -5.08 21.65
N ASN A 352 4.88 -4.78 21.27
CA ASN A 352 5.35 -4.87 19.89
C ASN A 352 5.38 -6.32 19.37
N SER A 353 5.57 -7.31 20.25
CA SER A 353 5.49 -8.74 19.90
C SER A 353 4.07 -9.31 19.91
N GLY A 354 3.10 -8.56 20.43
CA GLY A 354 1.71 -9.01 20.64
C GLY A 354 1.51 -9.87 21.89
N GLU A 355 2.55 -10.07 22.72
CA GLU A 355 2.41 -10.74 24.02
C GLU A 355 1.45 -9.94 24.92
N ALA A 356 1.66 -8.63 25.02
CA ALA A 356 0.74 -7.72 25.68
C ALA A 356 -0.34 -7.24 24.70
N HIS A 357 -1.61 -7.44 25.05
CA HIS A 357 -2.74 -6.98 24.24
C HIS A 357 -4.02 -6.84 25.09
N TRP A 358 -5.00 -6.13 24.52
CA TRP A 358 -6.33 -6.00 25.09
C TRP A 358 -7.19 -7.24 24.81
N TYR A 359 -8.04 -7.61 25.77
CA TYR A 359 -9.05 -8.65 25.57
C TYR A 359 -10.37 -8.27 26.25
N CYS A 360 -11.49 -8.74 25.69
CA CYS A 360 -12.81 -8.61 26.31
C CYS A 360 -12.96 -9.67 27.40
N MET A 361 -13.39 -9.25 28.59
CA MET A 361 -13.74 -10.16 29.67
C MET A 361 -15.06 -10.86 29.33
N THR A 362 -15.11 -12.17 29.53
CA THR A 362 -16.35 -12.92 29.31
C THR A 362 -17.24 -12.82 30.55
N PRO A 363 -18.56 -12.54 30.41
CA PRO A 363 -19.46 -12.30 31.55
C PRO A 363 -19.59 -13.48 32.53
N ALA A 364 -19.26 -14.71 32.11
CA ALA A 364 -19.29 -15.90 32.97
C ALA A 364 -18.25 -15.89 34.12
N GLY A 365 -17.29 -14.97 34.13
CA GLY A 365 -16.32 -14.78 35.22
C GLY A 365 -16.44 -13.45 35.97
N GLY A 366 -17.39 -12.57 35.62
CA GLY A 366 -17.40 -11.17 36.06
C GLY A 366 -17.62 -10.93 37.55
N GLY A 367 -18.19 -11.90 38.27
CA GLY A 367 -18.43 -11.79 39.71
C GLY A 367 -17.15 -11.88 40.56
N ASP A 368 -16.23 -12.77 40.19
CA ASP A 368 -15.01 -13.08 40.97
C ASP A 368 -13.78 -12.28 40.48
N LEU A 369 -13.76 -11.91 39.19
CA LEU A 369 -12.63 -11.20 38.58
C LEU A 369 -12.52 -9.73 38.99
N SER A 370 -13.61 -9.10 39.44
CA SER A 370 -13.54 -7.70 39.91
C SER A 370 -12.70 -7.56 41.17
N ASP A 371 -12.67 -8.61 42.01
CA ASP A 371 -11.84 -8.68 43.21
C ASP A 371 -10.40 -9.06 42.87
N GLN A 372 -10.18 -9.98 41.92
CA GLN A 372 -8.84 -10.32 41.44
C GLN A 372 -8.14 -9.15 40.74
N CYS A 373 -8.87 -8.39 39.92
CA CYS A 373 -8.37 -7.14 39.33
C CYS A 373 -8.07 -6.09 40.41
N ARG A 374 -8.83 -6.04 41.50
CA ARG A 374 -8.54 -5.12 42.61
C ARG A 374 -7.26 -5.50 43.34
N GLU A 375 -7.00 -6.79 43.49
CA GLU A 375 -5.79 -7.32 44.14
C GLU A 375 -4.54 -7.13 43.27
N GLU A 376 -4.63 -7.40 41.96
CA GLU A 376 -3.51 -7.20 41.03
C GLU A 376 -3.19 -5.74 40.70
N TRP A 377 -4.18 -4.83 40.78
CA TRP A 377 -4.00 -3.42 40.43
C TRP A 377 -3.87 -2.48 41.63
N GLY A 378 -3.74 -3.03 42.84
CA GLY A 378 -3.34 -2.32 44.06
C GLY A 378 -4.08 -1.01 44.28
N ALA A 379 -5.33 -1.10 44.77
CA ALA A 379 -6.03 0.04 45.36
C ALA A 379 -5.50 0.35 46.77
#